data_AF-A0AB39V066-F1
#
_entry.id   AF-A0AB39V066-F1
#
_cell.length_a   1.000
_cell.length_b   1.000
_cell.length_c   1.000
_cell.angle_alpha   90.00
_cell.angle_beta   90.00
_cell.angle_gamma   90.00
#
_symmetry.space_group_name_H-M   'P 1'
#
loop_
_entity.id
_entity.type
_entity.pdbx_description
1 polymer ?
#
loop_
_entity_poly.entity_id
_entity_poly.type
_entity_poly.pdbx_seq_one_letter_code
_entity_poly.pdbx_strand_id
1 'polypeptide(L)'
;MTDTNAVPQTPRTHGVDISAIGRSTEIRRLEDETIALEVRNLELYYGEKRALHGISMKIPAKRVTAFIGPSGCGKSTLLRCFNRMNDLVDSCRITGQVMLDGEDIYDRSVDVAELRRRVGMVFQKPNPFPKTIYENVAYGLRIQGIRSRRILDETVEWALRSAALWDEVKDRLHDSALGLSGGQQQRLVIARTIAVRPEVLLLDEPASALDPLSTLKIEELIHELKDDYTIVIVTHNMQQAARVSDYTAFMYMGDLVEFGDTNQLFTNPEKKQTEDYITGRYG
;
A
#
# COMPACT_ATOMS: atom_id res chain seq x y z
N MET A 1 3.16 53.12 18.87
CA MET A 1 3.72 53.15 17.49
C MET A 1 5.18 52.80 17.65
N THR A 2 5.69 51.63 17.31
CA THR A 2 5.31 50.69 16.24
C THR A 2 5.66 49.26 16.64
N ASP A 3 4.81 48.34 16.19
CA ASP A 3 4.84 46.91 16.37
C ASP A 3 6.17 46.24 15.98
N THR A 4 6.75 45.49 16.90
CA THR A 4 7.67 44.40 16.59
C THR A 4 6.85 43.16 16.22
N ASN A 5 6.71 42.93 14.92
CA ASN A 5 6.21 41.69 14.32
C ASN A 5 7.01 40.49 14.82
N ALA A 6 6.49 39.80 15.84
CA ALA A 6 6.91 38.45 16.16
C ALA A 6 6.34 37.51 15.10
N VAL A 7 7.22 37.04 14.21
CA VAL A 7 6.91 35.89 13.34
C VAL A 7 6.60 34.70 14.25
N PRO A 8 5.42 34.05 14.15
CA PRO A 8 5.14 32.88 14.96
C PRO A 8 6.10 31.77 14.57
N GLN A 9 6.98 31.38 15.51
CA GLN A 9 7.81 30.20 15.35
C GLN A 9 6.89 28.98 15.38
N THR A 10 6.75 28.32 14.23
CA THR A 10 6.11 27.01 14.11
C THR A 10 6.83 26.04 15.06
N PRO A 11 6.14 25.35 15.97
CA PRO A 11 6.78 24.38 16.84
C PRO A 11 7.38 23.28 15.96
N ARG A 12 8.71 23.12 16.02
CA ARG A 12 9.41 22.03 15.33
C ARG A 12 9.04 20.71 16.01
N THR A 13 8.16 19.96 15.37
CA THR A 13 7.72 18.63 15.77
C THR A 13 8.90 17.65 15.61
N HIS A 14 9.29 16.97 16.70
CA HIS A 14 10.39 16.00 16.71
C HIS A 14 10.06 14.63 16.04
N GLY A 15 8.97 14.51 15.28
CA GLY A 15 8.48 13.23 14.78
C GLY A 15 9.18 12.71 13.53
N VAL A 16 9.32 13.55 12.50
CA VAL A 16 10.00 13.23 11.22
C VAL A 16 10.40 14.56 10.59
N ASP A 17 11.68 14.78 10.30
CA ASP A 17 12.11 16.00 9.59
C ASP A 17 11.78 15.89 8.09
N ILE A 18 10.61 16.37 7.71
CA ILE A 18 10.12 16.34 6.32
C ILE A 18 10.94 17.27 5.41
N SER A 19 11.54 18.33 5.96
CA SER A 19 12.38 19.25 5.19
C SER A 19 13.68 18.60 4.70
N ALA A 20 14.18 17.61 5.46
CA ALA A 20 15.33 16.79 5.07
C ALA A 20 14.99 15.71 4.03
N ILE A 21 13.72 15.46 3.74
CA ILE A 21 13.26 14.38 2.84
C ILE A 21 13.21 14.83 1.36
N GLY A 22 13.47 16.11 1.05
CA GLY A 22 13.58 16.61 -0.33
C GLY A 22 12.28 16.57 -1.13
N ARG A 23 11.13 16.57 -0.44
CA ARG A 23 9.81 16.42 -1.04
C ARG A 23 9.22 17.78 -1.47
N SER A 24 8.38 17.79 -2.52
CA SER A 24 7.55 18.95 -2.83
C SER A 24 6.67 19.28 -1.62
N THR A 25 6.72 20.54 -1.16
CA THR A 25 5.92 21.08 -0.06
C THR A 25 4.48 21.41 -0.46
N GLU A 26 4.10 21.10 -1.70
CA GLU A 26 2.76 21.36 -2.20
C GLU A 26 1.75 20.42 -1.52
N ILE A 27 0.83 21.02 -0.76
CA ILE A 27 -0.26 20.33 -0.10
C ILE A 27 -1.31 20.00 -1.16
N ARG A 28 -1.61 18.71 -1.35
CA ARG A 28 -2.63 18.26 -2.30
C ARG A 28 -4.01 18.35 -1.68
N ARG A 29 -5.00 18.73 -2.48
CA ARG A 29 -6.40 18.69 -2.07
C ARG A 29 -7.07 17.46 -2.65
N LEU A 30 -7.67 16.67 -1.77
CA LEU A 30 -8.37 15.43 -2.16
C LEU A 30 -9.52 15.68 -3.14
N GLU A 31 -10.13 16.88 -3.10
CA GLU A 31 -11.23 17.28 -3.98
C GLU A 31 -10.84 17.45 -5.46
N ASP A 32 -9.55 17.68 -5.73
CA ASP A 32 -9.00 17.83 -7.08
C ASP A 32 -8.52 16.50 -7.67
N GLU A 33 -8.50 15.43 -6.87
CA GLU A 33 -8.00 14.12 -7.29
C GLU A 33 -9.11 13.25 -7.90
N THR A 34 -8.73 12.43 -8.88
CA THR A 34 -9.58 11.33 -9.34
C THR A 34 -9.55 10.21 -8.30
N ILE A 35 -10.70 9.68 -7.91
CA ILE A 35 -10.81 8.66 -6.86
C ILE A 35 -10.87 7.26 -7.47
N ALA A 36 -9.97 6.37 -7.05
CA ALA A 36 -9.96 4.97 -7.47
C ALA A 36 -10.75 4.07 -6.51
N LEU A 37 -10.57 4.26 -5.20
CA LEU A 37 -11.30 3.51 -4.17
C LEU A 37 -12.06 4.46 -3.25
N GLU A 38 -13.26 4.08 -2.87
CA GLU A 38 -14.06 4.79 -1.87
C GLU A 38 -14.60 3.80 -0.84
N VAL A 39 -14.40 4.10 0.44
CA VAL A 39 -14.94 3.33 1.56
C VAL A 39 -16.05 4.15 2.20
N ARG A 40 -17.23 3.55 2.42
CA ARG A 40 -18.39 4.22 3.01
C ARG A 40 -18.91 3.43 4.21
N ASN A 41 -18.75 4.00 5.40
CA ASN A 41 -19.21 3.45 6.68
C ASN A 41 -18.90 1.95 6.85
N LEU A 42 -17.66 1.56 6.52
CA LEU A 42 -17.24 0.17 6.52
C LEU A 42 -17.02 -0.33 7.94
N GLU A 43 -17.76 -1.36 8.32
CA GLU A 43 -17.55 -2.08 9.56
C GLU A 43 -17.18 -3.53 9.25
N LEU A 44 -16.29 -4.08 10.07
CA LEU A 44 -15.87 -5.46 9.94
C LEU A 44 -15.83 -6.12 11.30
N TYR A 45 -16.35 -7.34 11.35
CA TYR A 45 -16.43 -8.18 12.53
C TYR A 45 -15.73 -9.52 12.26
N TYR A 46 -14.99 -10.03 13.24
CA TYR A 46 -14.54 -11.41 13.28
C TYR A 46 -15.24 -12.10 14.46
N GLY A 47 -16.30 -12.86 14.16
CA GLY A 47 -17.27 -13.31 15.16
C GLY A 47 -17.92 -12.10 15.84
N GLU A 48 -17.88 -12.06 17.16
CA GLU A 48 -18.43 -10.94 17.96
C GLU A 48 -17.49 -9.72 18.02
N LYS A 49 -16.20 -9.88 17.68
CA LYS A 49 -15.21 -8.80 17.80
C LYS A 49 -15.31 -7.85 16.61
N ARG A 50 -15.70 -6.60 16.86
CA ARG A 50 -15.66 -5.51 15.87
C ARG A 50 -14.21 -5.04 15.66
N ALA A 51 -13.69 -5.27 14.46
CA ALA A 51 -12.32 -4.95 14.07
C ALA A 51 -12.21 -3.59 13.35
N LEU A 52 -13.22 -3.19 12.57
CA LEU A 52 -13.32 -1.87 11.91
C LEU A 52 -14.64 -1.19 12.28
N HIS A 53 -14.60 0.10 12.62
CA HIS A 53 -15.66 0.79 13.36
C HIS A 53 -16.38 1.88 12.54
N GLY A 54 -16.64 1.64 11.26
CA GLY A 54 -17.41 2.58 10.41
C GLY A 54 -16.49 3.51 9.61
N ILE A 55 -15.48 2.92 8.96
CA ILE A 55 -14.45 3.66 8.23
C ILE A 55 -15.06 4.30 6.97
N SER A 56 -14.75 5.58 6.74
CA SER A 56 -15.11 6.29 5.51
C SER A 56 -13.92 7.10 4.99
N MET A 57 -13.51 6.87 3.76
CA MET A 57 -12.39 7.59 3.12
C MET A 57 -12.39 7.40 1.60
N LYS A 58 -11.65 8.26 0.90
CA LYS A 58 -11.45 8.18 -0.56
C LYS A 58 -9.97 8.08 -0.86
N ILE A 59 -9.58 7.10 -1.66
CA ILE A 59 -8.20 6.85 -2.07
C ILE A 59 -8.03 7.35 -3.52
N PRO A 60 -7.17 8.35 -3.74
CA PRO A 60 -6.87 8.85 -5.08
C PRO A 60 -6.24 7.81 -6.00
N ALA A 61 -6.58 7.89 -7.28
CA ALA A 61 -5.98 7.12 -8.35
C ALA A 61 -4.52 7.53 -8.56
N LYS A 62 -3.63 6.58 -8.85
CA LYS A 62 -2.21 6.85 -9.19
C LYS A 62 -1.49 7.71 -8.14
N ARG A 63 -1.76 7.37 -6.89
CA ARG A 63 -1.14 7.93 -5.69
C ARG A 63 -0.79 6.81 -4.73
N VAL A 64 0.13 7.10 -3.83
CA VAL A 64 0.44 6.20 -2.71
C VAL A 64 -0.32 6.66 -1.48
N THR A 65 -1.15 5.79 -0.92
CA THR A 65 -1.84 6.01 0.36
C THR A 65 -1.28 5.09 1.43
N ALA A 66 -0.68 5.64 2.47
CA ALA A 66 -0.18 4.87 3.61
C ALA A 66 -1.21 4.73 4.72
N PHE A 67 -1.38 3.53 5.24
CA PHE A 67 -2.07 3.26 6.49
C PHE A 67 -1.03 3.08 7.60
N ILE A 68 -1.08 3.96 8.60
CA ILE A 68 -0.20 3.95 9.76
C ILE A 68 -0.99 3.76 11.05
N GLY A 69 -0.31 3.37 12.12
CA GLY A 69 -0.92 3.18 13.43
C GLY A 69 -0.35 1.98 14.19
N PRO A 70 -0.67 1.83 15.48
CA PRO A 70 -0.17 0.74 16.33
C PRO A 70 -0.48 -0.66 15.77
N SER A 71 0.25 -1.67 16.26
CA SER A 71 -0.10 -3.06 15.92
C SER A 71 -1.51 -3.41 16.39
N GLY A 72 -2.25 -4.19 15.59
CA GLY A 72 -3.61 -4.62 15.95
C GLY A 72 -4.72 -3.56 15.76
N CYS A 73 -4.42 -2.35 15.25
CA CYS A 73 -5.44 -1.31 15.08
C CYS A 73 -6.35 -1.46 13.84
N GLY A 74 -6.19 -2.53 13.04
CA GLY A 74 -7.08 -2.83 11.90
C GLY A 74 -6.52 -2.52 10.50
N LYS A 75 -5.28 -2.06 10.36
CA LYS A 75 -4.67 -1.69 9.05
C LYS A 75 -4.73 -2.80 8.00
N SER A 76 -4.14 -3.96 8.29
CA SER A 76 -4.15 -5.10 7.35
C SER A 76 -5.56 -5.67 7.16
N THR A 77 -6.43 -5.53 8.15
CA THR A 77 -7.85 -5.91 8.05
C THR A 77 -8.58 -5.03 7.03
N LEU A 78 -8.39 -3.71 7.10
CA LEU A 78 -8.93 -2.75 6.13
C LEU A 78 -8.31 -2.96 4.74
N LEU A 79 -6.99 -3.17 4.66
CA LEU A 79 -6.31 -3.43 3.39
C LEU A 79 -6.92 -4.65 2.66
N ARG A 80 -7.18 -5.74 3.40
CA ARG A 80 -7.79 -6.97 2.86
C ARG A 80 -9.24 -6.82 2.43
N CYS A 81 -9.92 -5.73 2.81
CA CYS A 81 -11.27 -5.45 2.31
C CYS A 81 -11.24 -5.11 0.81
N PHE A 82 -10.21 -4.41 0.33
CA PHE A 82 -10.14 -3.94 -1.06
C PHE A 82 -10.04 -5.04 -2.12
N ASN A 83 -9.55 -6.24 -1.76
CA ASN A 83 -9.50 -7.40 -2.64
C ASN A 83 -10.30 -8.60 -2.11
N ARG A 84 -11.15 -8.37 -1.10
CA ARG A 84 -12.01 -9.39 -0.48
C ARG A 84 -11.24 -10.62 -0.02
N MET A 85 -10.05 -10.43 0.57
CA MET A 85 -9.30 -11.53 1.21
C MET A 85 -9.89 -11.92 2.56
N ASN A 86 -10.68 -11.04 3.18
CA ASN A 86 -11.40 -11.33 4.42
C ASN A 86 -12.52 -12.37 4.22
N ASP A 87 -13.06 -12.53 3.01
CA ASP A 87 -14.07 -13.54 2.66
C ASP A 87 -13.59 -14.98 2.90
N LEU A 88 -12.27 -15.20 3.00
CA LEU A 88 -11.68 -16.50 3.32
C LEU A 88 -11.74 -16.85 4.82
N VAL A 89 -12.24 -15.94 5.65
CA VAL A 89 -12.41 -16.13 7.09
C VAL A 89 -13.89 -16.32 7.38
N ASP A 90 -14.29 -17.54 7.75
CA ASP A 90 -15.71 -17.92 7.93
C ASP A 90 -16.46 -17.04 8.94
N SER A 91 -15.76 -16.54 9.96
CA SER A 91 -16.35 -15.68 10.99
C SER A 91 -16.42 -14.20 10.59
N CYS A 92 -16.02 -13.85 9.36
CA CYS A 92 -15.98 -12.47 8.91
C CYS A 92 -17.35 -11.98 8.47
N ARG A 93 -17.80 -10.86 9.06
CA ARG A 93 -18.98 -10.12 8.61
C ARG A 93 -18.60 -8.68 8.31
N ILE A 94 -19.06 -8.17 7.17
CA ILE A 94 -18.77 -6.83 6.69
C ILE A 94 -20.08 -6.09 6.44
N THR A 95 -20.14 -4.82 6.80
CA THR A 95 -21.24 -3.88 6.47
C THR A 95 -20.66 -2.57 5.95
N GLY A 96 -21.48 -1.75 5.30
CA GLY A 96 -20.99 -0.59 4.54
C GLY A 96 -20.62 -0.97 3.11
N GLN A 97 -19.86 -0.12 2.44
CA GLN A 97 -19.51 -0.30 1.02
C GLN A 97 -18.02 -0.05 0.78
N VAL A 98 -17.48 -0.77 -0.19
CA VAL A 98 -16.16 -0.50 -0.76
C VAL A 98 -16.32 -0.41 -2.27
N MET A 99 -16.13 0.78 -2.80
CA MET A 99 -16.29 1.08 -4.22
C MET A 99 -14.92 1.02 -4.90
N LEU A 100 -14.86 0.38 -6.07
CA LEU A 100 -13.75 0.46 -7.03
C LEU A 100 -14.32 1.04 -8.32
N ASP A 101 -13.81 2.18 -8.76
CA ASP A 101 -14.33 2.93 -9.92
C ASP A 101 -15.85 3.19 -9.88
N GLY A 102 -16.39 3.38 -8.67
CA GLY A 102 -17.81 3.65 -8.45
C GLY A 102 -18.71 2.40 -8.36
N GLU A 103 -18.15 1.19 -8.48
CA GLU A 103 -18.87 -0.07 -8.33
C GLU A 103 -18.57 -0.72 -6.96
N ASP A 104 -19.60 -1.17 -6.25
CA ASP A 104 -19.43 -1.82 -4.94
C ASP A 104 -18.86 -3.24 -5.11
N ILE A 105 -17.63 -3.46 -4.65
CA ILE A 105 -16.92 -4.73 -4.83
C ILE A 105 -17.54 -5.87 -3.99
N TYR A 106 -18.39 -5.54 -3.01
CA TYR A 106 -19.12 -6.50 -2.18
C TYR A 106 -20.50 -6.86 -2.75
N ASP A 107 -20.90 -6.30 -3.89
CA ASP A 107 -22.11 -6.75 -4.58
C ASP A 107 -22.02 -8.23 -4.97
N ARG A 108 -23.17 -8.93 -4.95
CA ARG A 108 -23.25 -10.37 -5.23
C ARG A 108 -22.90 -10.72 -6.68
N SER A 109 -23.00 -9.77 -7.59
CA SER A 109 -22.68 -9.94 -9.01
C SER A 109 -21.17 -9.90 -9.30
N VAL A 110 -20.35 -9.45 -8.34
CA VAL A 110 -18.90 -9.30 -8.52
C VAL A 110 -18.20 -10.66 -8.59
N ASP A 111 -17.49 -10.89 -9.69
CA ASP A 111 -16.53 -12.00 -9.78
C ASP A 111 -15.29 -11.67 -8.94
N VAL A 112 -15.12 -12.40 -7.84
CA VAL A 112 -14.02 -12.22 -6.90
C VAL A 112 -12.65 -12.51 -7.54
N ALA A 113 -12.58 -13.43 -8.50
CA ALA A 113 -11.33 -13.72 -9.21
C ALA A 113 -10.94 -12.57 -10.15
N GLU A 114 -11.91 -11.93 -10.79
CA GLU A 114 -11.68 -10.70 -11.58
C GLU A 114 -11.24 -9.55 -10.68
N LEU A 115 -11.95 -9.33 -9.56
CA LEU A 115 -11.59 -8.31 -8.58
C LEU A 115 -10.14 -8.46 -8.10
N ARG A 116 -9.72 -9.68 -7.74
CA ARG A 116 -8.35 -9.94 -7.28
C ARG A 116 -7.28 -9.80 -8.37
N ARG A 117 -7.68 -9.78 -9.64
CA ARG A 117 -6.79 -9.43 -10.76
C ARG A 117 -6.64 -7.93 -10.89
N ARG A 118 -7.74 -7.17 -10.74
CA ARG A 118 -7.75 -5.70 -10.75
C ARG A 118 -7.07 -5.13 -9.50
N VAL A 119 -7.16 -5.82 -8.37
CA VAL A 119 -6.60 -5.42 -7.07
C VAL A 119 -5.56 -6.45 -6.59
N GLY A 120 -4.32 -6.24 -6.99
CA GLY A 120 -3.19 -7.11 -6.65
C GLY A 120 -2.73 -6.90 -5.20
N MET A 121 -2.31 -7.97 -4.52
CA MET A 121 -1.86 -7.90 -3.13
C MET A 121 -0.51 -8.57 -2.90
N VAL A 122 0.36 -7.87 -2.17
CA VAL A 122 1.67 -8.33 -1.71
C VAL A 122 1.64 -8.39 -0.19
N PHE A 123 1.96 -9.55 0.36
CA PHE A 123 1.94 -9.79 1.80
C PHE A 123 3.28 -9.43 2.45
N GLN A 124 3.24 -9.27 3.78
CA GLN A 124 4.40 -8.97 4.62
C GLN A 124 5.52 -10.01 4.48
N LYS A 125 5.14 -11.28 4.54
CA LYS A 125 6.08 -12.38 4.28
C LYS A 125 6.00 -12.73 2.79
N PRO A 126 7.11 -12.65 2.04
CA PRO A 126 7.10 -13.02 0.64
C PRO A 126 6.68 -14.48 0.49
N ASN A 127 5.83 -14.75 -0.50
CA ASN A 127 5.31 -16.07 -0.80
C ASN A 127 5.52 -16.45 -2.27
N PRO A 128 6.79 -16.54 -2.74
CA PRO A 128 7.07 -17.08 -4.07
C PRO A 128 6.55 -18.52 -4.15
N PHE A 129 6.04 -18.89 -5.32
CA PHE A 129 5.69 -20.27 -5.60
C PHE A 129 6.94 -21.14 -5.61
N PRO A 130 6.83 -22.44 -5.27
CA PRO A 130 7.90 -23.44 -5.43
C PRO A 130 8.11 -23.75 -6.92
N LYS A 131 8.49 -22.73 -7.67
CA LYS A 131 8.67 -22.68 -9.12
C LYS A 131 9.90 -21.80 -9.42
N THR A 132 10.23 -21.69 -10.70
CA THR A 132 11.33 -20.83 -11.12
C THR A 132 10.98 -19.35 -10.96
N ILE A 133 11.99 -18.48 -11.07
CA ILE A 133 11.80 -17.02 -11.09
C ILE A 133 10.87 -16.62 -12.24
N TYR A 134 11.15 -17.13 -13.45
CA TYR A 134 10.32 -16.91 -14.64
C TYR A 134 8.88 -17.34 -14.43
N GLU A 135 8.68 -18.57 -13.93
CA GLU A 135 7.35 -19.14 -13.74
C GLU A 135 6.56 -18.42 -12.65
N ASN A 136 7.21 -17.83 -11.65
CA ASN A 136 6.52 -16.98 -10.68
C ASN A 136 5.86 -15.79 -11.35
N VAL A 137 6.55 -15.10 -12.25
CA VAL A 137 6.06 -13.90 -12.92
C VAL A 137 5.08 -14.23 -14.05
N ALA A 138 5.36 -15.26 -14.85
CA ALA A 138 4.50 -15.67 -15.97
C ALA A 138 3.19 -16.35 -15.55
N TYR A 139 3.07 -16.80 -14.29
CA TYR A 139 1.95 -17.63 -13.83
C TYR A 139 0.58 -16.98 -14.05
N GLY A 140 0.42 -15.72 -13.63
CA GLY A 140 -0.85 -14.99 -13.74
C GLY A 140 -1.29 -14.80 -15.20
N LEU A 141 -0.35 -14.46 -16.08
CA LEU A 141 -0.59 -14.31 -17.51
C LEU A 141 -1.07 -15.62 -18.16
N ARG A 142 -0.49 -16.75 -17.76
CA ARG A 142 -0.93 -18.07 -18.27
C ARG A 142 -2.34 -18.43 -17.83
N ILE A 143 -2.72 -18.08 -16.59
CA ILE A 143 -4.10 -18.25 -16.11
C ILE A 143 -5.08 -17.42 -16.94
N GLN A 144 -4.68 -16.23 -17.36
CA GLN A 144 -5.44 -15.38 -18.29
C GLN A 144 -5.48 -15.92 -19.74
N GLY A 145 -4.88 -17.08 -20.00
CA GLY A 145 -4.86 -17.69 -21.33
C GLY A 145 -3.75 -17.19 -22.24
N ILE A 146 -2.83 -16.34 -21.77
CA ILE A 146 -1.69 -15.86 -22.56
C ILE A 146 -0.68 -17.00 -22.72
N ARG A 147 -0.54 -17.49 -23.95
CA ARG A 147 0.37 -18.59 -24.31
C ARG A 147 1.52 -18.17 -25.23
N SER A 148 1.47 -16.96 -25.78
CA SER A 148 2.53 -16.47 -26.67
C SER A 148 3.83 -16.31 -25.90
N ARG A 149 4.84 -17.11 -26.26
CA ARG A 149 6.15 -17.07 -25.61
C ARG A 149 6.77 -15.68 -25.66
N ARG A 150 6.68 -15.00 -26.81
CA ARG A 150 7.19 -13.62 -26.96
C ARG A 150 6.55 -12.66 -25.95
N ILE A 151 5.23 -12.72 -25.77
CA ILE A 151 4.51 -11.86 -24.81
C ILE A 151 4.93 -12.18 -23.38
N LEU A 152 5.07 -13.47 -23.05
CA LEU A 152 5.50 -13.89 -21.72
C LEU A 152 6.94 -13.43 -21.44
N ASP A 153 7.88 -13.66 -22.35
CA ASP A 153 9.28 -13.24 -22.21
C ASP A 153 9.38 -11.71 -22.02
N GLU A 154 8.71 -10.93 -22.87
CA GLU A 154 8.67 -9.46 -22.78
C GLU A 154 8.05 -8.97 -21.45
N THR A 155 6.95 -9.58 -21.03
CA THR A 155 6.26 -9.17 -19.79
C THR A 155 7.06 -9.57 -18.55
N VAL A 156 7.71 -10.73 -18.57
CA VAL A 156 8.57 -11.19 -17.46
C VAL A 156 9.77 -10.26 -17.32
N GLU A 157 10.46 -9.93 -18.42
CA GLU A 157 11.56 -8.98 -18.38
C GLU A 157 11.10 -7.61 -17.88
N TRP A 158 10.02 -7.06 -18.45
CA TRP A 158 9.47 -5.78 -18.03
C TRP A 158 9.10 -5.77 -16.53
N ALA A 159 8.42 -6.81 -16.03
CA ALA A 159 8.00 -6.88 -14.64
C ALA A 159 9.20 -7.03 -13.69
N LEU A 160 10.24 -7.78 -14.06
CA LEU A 160 11.46 -7.92 -13.26
C LEU A 160 12.31 -6.65 -13.27
N ARG A 161 12.33 -5.90 -14.39
CA ARG A 161 12.99 -4.59 -14.48
C ARG A 161 12.27 -3.54 -13.65
N SER A 162 10.95 -3.44 -13.83
CA SER A 162 10.08 -2.61 -13.00
C SER A 162 10.25 -3.01 -11.53
N ALA A 163 10.40 -4.31 -11.27
CA ALA A 163 10.81 -4.96 -10.03
C ALA A 163 12.11 -4.50 -9.34
N ALA A 164 12.98 -3.74 -10.03
CA ALA A 164 14.40 -3.58 -9.67
C ALA A 164 15.11 -4.92 -9.32
N LEU A 165 14.78 -5.99 -10.04
CA LEU A 165 15.29 -7.34 -9.80
C LEU A 165 16.03 -7.94 -11.01
N TRP A 166 15.75 -7.46 -12.23
CA TRP A 166 16.24 -8.05 -13.48
C TRP A 166 17.76 -8.31 -13.48
N ASP A 167 18.58 -7.30 -13.16
CA ASP A 167 20.04 -7.44 -13.23
C ASP A 167 20.62 -8.45 -12.22
N GLU A 168 19.86 -8.78 -11.17
CA GLU A 168 20.26 -9.79 -10.19
C GLU A 168 19.86 -11.22 -10.60
N VAL A 169 18.92 -11.38 -11.55
CA VAL A 169 18.29 -12.69 -11.84
C VAL A 169 18.26 -13.10 -13.32
N LYS A 170 18.59 -12.21 -14.26
CA LYS A 170 18.48 -12.44 -15.72
C LYS A 170 19.19 -13.71 -16.22
N ASP A 171 20.34 -14.06 -15.62
CA ASP A 171 21.13 -15.23 -16.01
C ASP A 171 20.68 -16.53 -15.31
N ARG A 172 19.67 -16.45 -14.44
CA ARG A 172 19.17 -17.55 -13.59
C ARG A 172 17.65 -17.60 -13.48
N LEU A 173 16.94 -17.14 -14.52
CA LEU A 173 15.47 -17.10 -14.55
C LEU A 173 14.81 -18.48 -14.35
N HIS A 174 15.54 -19.56 -14.65
CA HIS A 174 15.07 -20.93 -14.51
C HIS A 174 15.45 -21.58 -13.17
N ASP A 175 16.17 -20.87 -12.30
CA ASP A 175 16.45 -21.33 -10.94
C ASP A 175 15.20 -21.20 -10.06
N SER A 176 15.19 -21.98 -8.97
CA SER A 176 14.13 -21.90 -7.96
C SER A 176 14.05 -20.51 -7.33
N ALA A 177 12.85 -19.94 -7.30
CA ALA A 177 12.57 -18.67 -6.64
C ALA A 177 12.76 -18.73 -5.12
N LEU A 178 12.69 -19.93 -4.52
CA LEU A 178 12.92 -20.13 -3.09
C LEU A 178 14.39 -19.92 -2.70
N GLY A 179 15.32 -19.98 -3.66
CA GLY A 179 16.74 -19.71 -3.44
C GLY A 179 17.13 -18.22 -3.46
N LEU A 180 16.17 -17.31 -3.61
CA LEU A 180 16.39 -15.86 -3.54
C LEU A 180 16.46 -15.38 -2.08
N SER A 181 17.17 -14.28 -1.83
CA SER A 181 17.16 -13.61 -0.52
C SER A 181 15.77 -13.04 -0.20
N GLY A 182 15.47 -12.74 1.07
CA GLY A 182 14.16 -12.19 1.47
C GLY A 182 13.75 -10.93 0.68
N GLY A 183 14.67 -9.99 0.49
CA GLY A 183 14.43 -8.78 -0.31
C GLY A 183 14.21 -9.07 -1.79
N GLN A 184 14.96 -10.02 -2.37
CA GLN A 184 14.75 -10.46 -3.75
C GLN A 184 13.42 -11.19 -3.92
N GLN A 185 13.01 -12.03 -2.96
CA GLN A 185 11.71 -12.69 -2.97
C GLN A 185 10.58 -11.68 -2.90
N GLN A 186 10.72 -10.62 -2.09
CA GLN A 186 9.73 -9.56 -2.01
C GLN A 186 9.59 -8.82 -3.35
N ARG A 187 10.71 -8.40 -3.96
CA ARG A 187 10.72 -7.78 -5.29
C ARG A 187 10.16 -8.71 -6.37
N LEU A 188 10.42 -10.03 -6.29
CA LEU A 188 9.83 -11.02 -7.20
C LEU A 188 8.31 -11.11 -7.04
N VAL A 189 7.80 -11.09 -5.80
CA VAL A 189 6.35 -11.10 -5.56
C VAL A 189 5.69 -9.82 -6.06
N ILE A 190 6.35 -8.66 -5.94
CA ILE A 190 5.88 -7.41 -6.54
C ILE A 190 5.87 -7.53 -8.07
N ALA A 191 6.98 -7.98 -8.68
CA ALA A 191 7.09 -8.22 -10.12
C ALA A 191 5.97 -9.15 -10.63
N ARG A 192 5.73 -10.27 -9.95
CA ARG A 192 4.61 -11.18 -10.24
C ARG A 192 3.25 -10.48 -10.19
N THR A 193 3.07 -9.57 -9.23
CA THR A 193 1.80 -8.87 -9.04
C THR A 193 1.57 -7.82 -10.13
N ILE A 194 2.59 -7.05 -10.49
CA ILE A 194 2.49 -6.03 -11.56
C ILE A 194 2.47 -6.64 -12.97
N ALA A 195 2.97 -7.88 -13.14
CA ALA A 195 2.94 -8.59 -14.43
C ALA A 195 1.54 -8.71 -15.03
N VAL A 196 0.50 -8.83 -14.19
CA VAL A 196 -0.90 -8.87 -14.63
C VAL A 196 -1.55 -7.50 -14.80
N ARG A 197 -0.80 -6.41 -14.58
CA ARG A 197 -1.21 -5.00 -14.70
C ARG A 197 -2.50 -4.69 -13.92
N PRO A 198 -2.50 -4.83 -12.59
CA PRO A 198 -3.65 -4.46 -11.77
C PRO A 198 -3.89 -2.94 -11.82
N GLU A 199 -5.09 -2.50 -11.45
CA GLU A 199 -5.41 -1.07 -11.26
C GLU A 199 -4.93 -0.58 -9.89
N VAL A 200 -4.99 -1.46 -8.88
CA VAL A 200 -4.61 -1.19 -7.50
C VAL A 200 -3.57 -2.21 -7.01
N LEU A 201 -2.52 -1.72 -6.35
CA LEU A 201 -1.51 -2.52 -5.66
C LEU A 201 -1.61 -2.33 -4.14
N LEU A 202 -1.93 -3.40 -3.44
CA LEU A 202 -2.01 -3.46 -1.98
C LEU A 202 -0.71 -4.03 -1.41
N LEU A 203 -0.04 -3.30 -0.54
CA LEU A 203 1.24 -3.69 0.08
C LEU A 203 1.08 -3.80 1.61
N ASP A 204 1.08 -5.01 2.15
CA ASP A 204 0.97 -5.25 3.61
C ASP A 204 2.38 -5.33 4.21
N GLU A 205 2.90 -4.25 4.80
CA GLU A 205 4.23 -4.16 5.42
C GLU A 205 5.40 -4.68 4.55
N PRO A 206 5.56 -4.16 3.31
CA PRO A 206 6.43 -4.77 2.30
C PRO A 206 7.93 -4.76 2.65
N ALA A 207 8.38 -3.96 3.63
CA ALA A 207 9.79 -3.85 4.00
C ALA A 207 10.08 -4.25 5.46
N SER A 208 9.09 -4.72 6.23
CA SER A 208 9.22 -4.91 7.68
C SER A 208 10.29 -5.91 8.12
N ALA A 209 10.62 -6.89 7.27
CA ALA A 209 11.60 -7.94 7.56
C ALA A 209 12.86 -7.85 6.67
N LEU A 210 13.10 -6.70 6.05
CA LEU A 210 14.18 -6.50 5.08
C LEU A 210 15.35 -5.73 5.68
N ASP A 211 16.55 -5.96 5.14
CA ASP A 211 17.72 -5.13 5.45
C ASP A 211 17.55 -3.70 4.91
N PRO A 212 18.34 -2.71 5.40
CA PRO A 212 18.20 -1.31 4.98
C PRO A 212 18.34 -1.08 3.48
N LEU A 213 19.26 -1.79 2.80
CA LEU A 213 19.46 -1.64 1.36
C LEU A 213 18.25 -2.17 0.58
N SER A 214 17.74 -3.34 0.99
CA SER A 214 16.51 -3.89 0.40
C SER A 214 15.29 -3.01 0.65
N THR A 215 15.21 -2.37 1.82
CA THR A 215 14.15 -1.41 2.15
C THR A 215 14.17 -0.21 1.20
N LEU A 216 15.33 0.40 0.97
CA LEU A 216 15.48 1.53 0.04
C LEU A 216 15.05 1.17 -1.38
N LYS A 217 15.46 0.00 -1.89
CA LYS A 217 15.03 -0.49 -3.21
C LYS A 217 13.51 -0.65 -3.33
N ILE A 218 12.83 -1.05 -2.24
CA ILE A 218 11.37 -1.15 -2.23
C ILE A 218 10.71 0.23 -2.19
N GLU A 219 11.29 1.19 -1.46
CA GLU A 219 10.79 2.57 -1.42
C GLU A 219 10.92 3.27 -2.78
N GLU A 220 12.08 3.14 -3.44
CA GLU A 220 12.32 3.62 -4.80
C GLU A 220 11.33 2.99 -5.79
N LEU A 221 11.15 1.67 -5.71
CA LEU A 221 10.17 0.94 -6.50
C LEU A 221 8.75 1.49 -6.34
N ILE A 222 8.31 1.76 -5.12
CA ILE A 222 6.97 2.32 -4.86
C ILE A 222 6.84 3.70 -5.52
N HIS A 223 7.89 4.52 -5.48
CA HIS A 223 7.90 5.81 -6.15
C HIS A 223 7.81 5.71 -7.66
N GLU A 224 8.49 4.75 -8.28
CA GLU A 224 8.41 4.53 -9.74
C GLU A 224 7.02 4.00 -10.16
N LEU A 225 6.43 3.09 -9.37
CA LEU A 225 5.15 2.46 -9.71
C LEU A 225 3.95 3.40 -9.55
N LYS A 226 4.02 4.43 -8.71
CA LYS A 226 2.84 5.24 -8.38
C LYS A 226 2.23 6.00 -9.57
N ASP A 227 3.01 6.26 -10.61
CA ASP A 227 2.54 6.96 -11.81
C ASP A 227 1.63 6.06 -12.67
N ASP A 228 1.78 4.74 -12.53
CA ASP A 228 1.00 3.74 -13.25
C ASP A 228 -0.10 3.11 -12.38
N TYR A 229 0.13 2.97 -11.07
CA TYR A 229 -0.72 2.21 -10.16
C TYR A 229 -1.27 3.06 -9.00
N THR A 230 -2.49 2.76 -8.58
CA THR A 230 -2.98 3.19 -7.27
C THR A 230 -2.38 2.29 -6.20
N ILE A 231 -1.64 2.84 -5.25
CA ILE A 231 -0.92 2.05 -4.25
C ILE A 231 -1.49 2.31 -2.86
N VAL A 232 -1.84 1.24 -2.14
CA VAL A 232 -2.21 1.30 -0.72
C VAL A 232 -1.20 0.50 0.07
N ILE A 233 -0.47 1.16 0.97
CA ILE A 233 0.60 0.54 1.77
C ILE A 233 0.27 0.57 3.25
N VAL A 234 0.36 -0.57 3.92
CA VAL A 234 0.35 -0.65 5.38
C VAL A 234 1.80 -0.62 5.86
N THR A 235 2.10 0.26 6.81
CA THR A 235 3.41 0.28 7.47
C THR A 235 3.29 0.82 8.89
N HIS A 236 4.13 0.30 9.78
CA HIS A 236 4.35 0.87 11.11
C HIS A 236 5.63 1.73 11.16
N ASN A 237 6.38 1.82 10.05
CA ASN A 237 7.54 2.69 9.92
C ASN A 237 7.09 4.07 9.44
N MET A 238 7.08 5.02 10.36
CA MET A 238 6.58 6.38 10.13
C MET A 238 7.44 7.15 9.13
N GLN A 239 8.75 6.93 9.16
CA GLN A 239 9.68 7.56 8.23
C GLN A 239 9.48 7.01 6.81
N GLN A 240 9.22 5.71 6.67
CA GLN A 240 8.85 5.12 5.38
C GLN A 240 7.55 5.74 4.87
N ALA A 241 6.49 5.77 5.68
CA ALA A 241 5.22 6.38 5.29
C ALA A 241 5.41 7.83 4.82
N ALA A 242 6.15 8.64 5.58
CA ALA A 242 6.44 10.02 5.23
C ALA A 242 7.22 10.17 3.91
N ARG A 243 8.15 9.25 3.61
CA ARG A 243 8.92 9.24 2.36
C ARG A 243 8.08 8.84 1.15
N VAL A 244 7.33 7.74 1.25
CA VAL A 244 6.74 7.09 0.06
C VAL A 244 5.30 7.52 -0.25
N SER A 245 4.52 7.97 0.74
CA SER A 245 3.07 8.14 0.58
C SER A 245 2.63 9.56 0.28
N ASP A 246 1.75 9.77 -0.70
CA ASP A 246 1.13 11.07 -1.01
C ASP A 246 -0.01 11.41 -0.04
N TYR A 247 -0.75 10.40 0.40
CA TYR A 247 -1.78 10.50 1.42
C TYR A 247 -1.48 9.54 2.58
N THR A 248 -1.93 9.90 3.78
CA THR A 248 -1.78 9.04 4.96
C THR A 248 -3.09 8.94 5.74
N ALA A 249 -3.42 7.73 6.15
CA ALA A 249 -4.51 7.39 7.04
C ALA A 249 -3.94 6.89 8.37
N PHE A 250 -4.24 7.58 9.46
CA PHE A 250 -3.91 7.12 10.80
C PHE A 250 -5.07 6.31 11.39
N MET A 251 -4.78 5.03 11.66
CA MET A 251 -5.73 4.10 12.26
C MET A 251 -5.42 3.83 13.73
N TYR A 252 -6.46 3.81 14.55
CA TYR A 252 -6.35 3.48 15.98
C TYR A 252 -7.56 2.67 16.44
N MET A 253 -7.32 1.49 17.02
CA MET A 253 -8.36 0.64 17.62
C MET A 253 -9.59 0.33 16.73
N GLY A 254 -9.42 0.29 15.41
CA GLY A 254 -10.50 0.04 14.44
C GLY A 254 -11.12 1.29 13.84
N ASP A 255 -10.75 2.48 14.33
CA ASP A 255 -11.19 3.78 13.81
C ASP A 255 -10.18 4.37 12.84
N LEU A 256 -10.69 5.11 11.87
CA LEU A 256 -9.91 6.07 11.07
C LEU A 256 -9.90 7.41 11.80
N VAL A 257 -8.79 7.73 12.45
CA VAL A 257 -8.67 8.94 13.29
C VAL A 257 -8.46 10.19 12.43
N GLU A 258 -7.57 10.08 11.44
CA GLU A 258 -7.22 11.17 10.55
C GLU A 258 -6.82 10.63 9.17
N PHE A 259 -7.19 11.34 8.11
CA PHE A 259 -6.80 11.03 6.74
C PHE A 259 -6.58 12.34 5.98
N GLY A 260 -5.46 12.45 5.27
CA GLY A 260 -5.15 13.66 4.50
C GLY A 260 -3.83 13.56 3.75
N ASP A 261 -3.42 14.71 3.19
CA ASP A 261 -2.11 14.88 2.58
C ASP A 261 -1.00 14.53 3.59
N THR A 262 -0.03 13.73 3.15
CA THR A 262 1.03 13.24 4.03
C THR A 262 1.87 14.36 4.61
N ASN A 263 2.19 15.42 3.85
CA ASN A 263 2.99 16.52 4.38
C ASN A 263 2.21 17.24 5.49
N GLN A 264 0.92 17.50 5.30
CA GLN A 264 0.08 18.10 6.34
C GLN A 264 0.02 17.21 7.58
N LEU A 265 -0.31 15.92 7.42
CA LEU A 265 -0.51 15.00 8.55
C LEU A 265 0.76 14.84 9.41
N PHE A 266 1.95 14.84 8.81
CA PHE A 266 3.20 14.69 9.57
C PHE A 266 3.81 16.03 10.06
N THR A 267 3.46 17.18 9.48
CA THR A 267 3.92 18.50 9.96
C THR A 267 2.99 19.13 10.97
N ASN A 268 1.69 19.15 10.66
CA ASN A 268 0.65 19.85 11.40
C ASN A 268 -0.66 19.04 11.36
N PRO A 269 -0.70 17.88 12.05
CA PRO A 269 -1.90 17.05 12.13
C PRO A 269 -3.05 17.82 12.79
N GLU A 270 -4.27 17.54 12.35
CA GLU A 270 -5.49 18.15 12.91
C GLU A 270 -5.92 17.47 14.21
N LYS A 271 -5.58 16.19 14.39
CA LYS A 271 -5.90 15.44 15.61
C LYS A 271 -4.69 15.37 16.51
N LYS A 272 -4.87 15.79 17.76
CA LYS A 272 -3.88 15.59 18.84
C LYS A 272 -3.41 14.13 18.94
N GLN A 273 -4.34 13.19 18.75
CA GLN A 273 -4.04 11.77 18.79
C GLN A 273 -3.04 11.34 17.70
N THR A 274 -3.14 11.93 16.51
CA THR A 274 -2.16 11.75 15.43
C THR A 274 -0.82 12.37 15.79
N GLU A 275 -0.83 13.61 16.33
CA GLU A 275 0.39 14.31 16.79
C GLU A 275 1.17 13.47 17.82
N ASP A 276 0.47 12.95 18.82
CA ASP A 276 1.07 12.14 19.87
C ASP A 276 1.70 10.86 19.27
N TYR A 277 1.07 10.25 18.26
CA TYR A 277 1.58 9.05 17.61
C TYR A 277 2.81 9.33 16.75
N ILE A 278 2.77 10.38 15.91
CA ILE A 278 3.89 10.75 15.03
C ILE A 278 5.11 11.26 15.78
N THR A 279 4.93 11.85 16.95
CA THR A 279 6.03 12.34 17.79
C THR A 279 6.57 11.29 18.76
N GLY A 280 6.01 10.08 18.78
CA GLY A 280 6.43 9.01 19.69
C GLY A 280 6.06 9.28 21.15
N ARG A 281 5.09 10.16 21.43
CA ARG A 281 4.55 10.40 22.78
C ARG A 281 3.55 9.31 23.23
N TYR A 282 3.32 8.29 22.40
CA TYR A 282 2.61 7.08 22.78
C TYR A 282 3.50 6.17 23.63
N GLY A 283 3.22 6.13 24.94
CA GLY A 283 3.81 5.25 25.94
C GLY A 283 2.96 5.24 27.20
#